data_AF-X8HPL2-F1
#
_entry.id   AF-X8HPL2-F1
#
_cell.length_a   1.000
_cell.length_b   1.000
_cell.length_c   1.000
_cell.angle_alpha   90.00
_cell.angle_beta   90.00
_cell.angle_gamma   90.00
#
_symmetry.space_group_name_H-M   'P 1'
#
loop_
_entity.id
_entity.type
_entity.pdbx_description
1 polymer ?
#
loop_
_entity_poly.entity_id
_entity_poly.type
_entity_poly.pdbx_seq_one_letter_code
_entity_poly.pdbx_strand_id
1 'polypeptide(L)' 'MGTNFKNLIYLIEKNGWKYDRTKGSHYIYVKNGVALSVPKHNKDIGKGLYHKILKEAGIK' A
#
# COMPACT_ATOMS: atom_id res chain seq x y z
N MET A 1 -10.65 11.22 9.77
CA MET A 1 -9.42 10.38 9.79
C MET A 1 -9.31 9.69 8.45
N GLY A 2 -8.47 10.24 7.57
CA GLY A 2 -8.54 10.01 6.13
C GLY A 2 -7.99 8.65 5.72
N THR A 3 -8.82 7.85 5.06
CA THR A 3 -8.42 6.63 4.35
C THR A 3 -7.85 6.95 2.97
N ASN A 4 -7.09 8.04 2.90
CA ASN A 4 -6.59 8.57 1.65
C ASN A 4 -5.48 7.66 1.13
N PHE A 5 -5.60 7.25 -0.14
CA PHE A 5 -4.63 6.39 -0.80
C PHE A 5 -3.19 6.92 -0.73
N LYS A 6 -3.00 8.24 -0.87
CA LYS A 6 -1.67 8.87 -0.80
C LYS A 6 -1.01 8.67 0.56
N ASN A 7 -1.79 8.73 1.65
CA ASN A 7 -1.27 8.50 3.00
C ASN A 7 -0.87 7.03 3.18
N LEU A 8 -1.62 6.08 2.63
CA LEU A 8 -1.27 4.67 2.66
C LEU A 8 0.07 4.42 1.97
N ILE A 9 0.25 4.97 0.77
CA ILE A 9 1.52 4.87 0.02
C ILE A 9 2.67 5.48 0.81
N TYR A 10 2.48 6.70 1.34
CA TYR A 10 3.49 7.37 2.15
C TYR A 10 3.91 6.54 3.38
N LEU A 11 2.96 5.93 4.09
CA LEU A 11 3.25 5.07 5.24
C LEU A 11 4.03 3.82 4.85
N ILE A 12 3.62 3.17 3.76
CA ILE A 12 4.28 1.97 3.23
C ILE A 12 5.73 2.32 2.85
N GLU A 13 5.93 3.37 2.07
CA GLU A 13 7.26 3.83 1.65
C GLU A 13 8.15 4.24 2.83
N LYS A 14 7.61 4.97 3.80
CA LYS A 14 8.31 5.34 5.04
C LYS A 14 8.75 4.13 5.86
N ASN A 15 8.01 3.03 5.79
CA ASN A 15 8.35 1.76 6.44
C ASN A 15 9.33 0.91 5.61
N GLY A 16 9.96 1.47 4.57
CA GLY A 16 11.03 0.83 3.80
C GLY A 16 10.53 -0.06 2.67
N TRP A 17 9.24 -0.02 2.35
CA TRP A 17 8.72 -0.63 1.14
C TRP A 17 9.07 0.23 -0.06
N LYS A 18 9.57 -0.38 -1.13
CA LYS A 18 9.94 0.34 -2.36
C LYS A 18 9.02 -0.07 -3.48
N TYR A 19 8.57 0.89 -4.27
CA TYR A 19 7.85 0.58 -5.50
C TYR A 19 8.75 -0.26 -6.42
N ASP A 20 8.23 -1.40 -6.88
CA ASP A 20 8.91 -2.29 -7.82
C ASP A 20 8.33 -2.11 -9.22
N ARG A 21 7.02 -2.37 -9.37
CA ARG A 21 6.34 -2.30 -10.67
C ARG A 21 4.84 -2.14 -10.54
N THR A 22 4.19 -1.80 -11.64
CA THR A 22 2.73 -1.82 -11.76
C THR A 22 2.33 -2.98 -12.65
N LYS A 23 1.38 -3.81 -12.19
CA LYS A 23 0.75 -4.84 -13.02
C LYS A 23 -0.75 -4.54 -13.11
N GLY A 24 -1.20 -4.06 -14.27
CA GLY A 24 -2.58 -3.65 -14.49
C GLY A 24 -2.96 -2.47 -13.57
N SER A 25 -3.98 -2.66 -12.75
CA SER A 25 -4.45 -1.69 -11.77
C SER A 25 -3.83 -1.88 -10.38
N HIS A 26 -2.72 -2.60 -10.22
CA HIS A 26 -2.08 -2.84 -8.93
C HIS A 26 -0.62 -2.36 -8.93
N TYR A 27 -0.27 -1.57 -7.91
CA TYR A 27 1.12 -1.26 -7.57
C TYR A 27 1.72 -2.39 -6.75
N ILE A 28 2.92 -2.81 -7.09
CA ILE A 28 3.68 -3.81 -6.37
C ILE A 28 4.80 -3.09 -5.65
N TYR A 29 4.82 -3.22 -4.32
CA TYR A 29 5.89 -2.75 -3.46
C TYR A 29 6.70 -3.94 -2.96
N VAL A 30 8.01 -3.79 -2.82
CA VAL A 30 8.89 -4.85 -2.34
C VAL A 30 9.70 -4.37 -1.14
N LYS A 31 9.82 -5.23 -0.14
CA LYS A 31 10.68 -5.04 1.03
C LYS A 31 11.28 -6.39 1.43
N ASN A 32 12.61 -6.46 1.51
CA ASN A 32 13.32 -7.68 1.96
C ASN A 32 12.89 -8.96 1.22
N GLY A 33 12.65 -8.88 -0.09
CA GLY A 33 12.19 -10.02 -0.91
C GLY A 33 10.70 -10.34 -0.82
N VAL A 34 9.93 -9.64 0.02
CA VAL A 34 8.47 -9.77 0.11
C VAL A 34 7.81 -8.74 -0.79
N ALA A 35 6.81 -9.16 -1.56
CA ALA A 35 6.01 -8.29 -2.42
C ALA A 35 4.64 -8.00 -1.77
N LEU A 36 4.23 -6.72 -1.77
CA LEU A 36 2.94 -6.21 -1.34
C LEU A 36 2.20 -5.65 -2.54
N SER A 37 1.01 -6.19 -2.81
CA SER A 37 0.15 -5.69 -3.88
C SER A 37 -0.85 -4.67 -3.33
N VAL A 38 -0.78 -3.46 -3.85
CA VAL A 38 -1.64 -2.34 -3.47
C VAL A 38 -2.50 -1.94 -4.68
N PRO A 39 -3.84 -1.98 -4.59
CA PRO A 39 -4.69 -1.55 -5.69
C PRO A 39 -4.49 -0.06 -5.99
N LYS A 40 -4.27 0.25 -7.27
CA LYS A 40 -4.19 1.61 -7.81
C LYS A 40 -5.58 2.23 -7.73
N HIS A 41 -5.77 3.08 -6.73
CA HIS A 41 -7.02 3.80 -6.52
C HIS A 41 -6.82 5.29 -6.73
N ASN A 42 -7.72 5.94 -7.48
CA ASN A 42 -7.68 7.38 -7.72
C ASN A 42 -8.48 8.19 -6.66
N LYS A 43 -8.99 7.53 -5.62
CA LYS A 43 -9.92 8.07 -4.60
C LYS A 43 -9.62 7.46 -3.23
N ASP A 44 -10.42 7.82 -2.22
CA ASP A 44 -10.36 7.22 -0.89
C ASP A 44 -10.50 5.71 -0.93
N ILE A 45 -9.70 5.04 -0.11
CA ILE A 45 -9.75 3.60 0.09
C ILE A 45 -10.78 3.30 1.19
N GLY A 46 -11.55 2.21 1.06
CA GLY A 46 -12.40 1.77 2.15
C GLY A 46 -11.58 1.41 3.40
N LYS A 47 -12.03 1.77 4.61
CA LYS A 47 -11.32 1.49 5.88
C LYS A 47 -10.83 0.04 5.99
N GLY A 48 -11.67 -0.94 5.60
CA GLY A 48 -11.29 -2.35 5.63
C GLY A 48 -10.09 -2.68 4.75
N LEU A 49 -10.06 -2.17 3.52
CA LEU A 49 -8.95 -2.38 2.60
C LEU A 49 -7.68 -1.64 3.09
N TYR A 50 -7.82 -0.43 3.61
CA TYR A 50 -6.72 0.33 4.19
C TYR A 50 -6.04 -0.45 5.33
N HIS A 51 -6.82 -0.92 6.31
CA HIS A 51 -6.29 -1.70 7.42
C HIS A 51 -5.74 -3.07 6.99
N LYS A 52 -6.36 -3.71 5.99
CA LYS A 52 -5.86 -4.96 5.43
C LYS A 52 -4.46 -4.78 4.85
N ILE A 53 -4.26 -3.76 4.02
CA ILE A 53 -2.96 -3.49 3.39
C ILE A 53 -1.91 -3.13 4.44
N LEU A 54 -2.25 -2.31 5.45
CA LEU A 54 -1.32 -2.01 6.54
C LEU A 54 -0.91 -3.27 7.31
N LYS A 55 -1.87 -4.16 7.62
CA LYS A 55 -1.60 -5.43 8.27
C LYS A 55 -0.70 -6.33 7.42
N GLU A 56 -0.95 -6.42 6.11
CA GLU A 56 -0.09 -7.15 5.17
C GLU A 56 1.31 -6.52 5.07
N ALA A 57 1.39 -5.19 5.15
CA ALA A 57 2.65 -4.45 5.15
C ALA A 57 3.42 -4.54 6.47
N GLY A 58 2.82 -5.14 7.52
CA GLY A 58 3.39 -5.21 8.87
C GLY A 58 3.43 -3.86 9.59
N ILE A 59 2.57 -2.92 9.21
CA ILE A 59 2.48 -1.57 9.76
C ILE A 59 1.24 -1.52 10.66
N LYS A 60 1.45 -1.26 11.96
CA LYS A 60 0.38 -1.22 12.96
C LYS A 60 0.05 0.21 13.35
#